data_AF-A0A9E4HJ50-F1
#
_entry.id   AF-A0A9E4HJ50-F1
#
_cell.length_a   1.000
_cell.length_b   1.000
_cell.length_c   1.000
_cell.angle_alpha   90.00
_cell.angle_beta   90.00
_cell.angle_gamma   90.00
#
_symmetry.space_group_name_H-M   'P 1'
#
loop_
_entity.id
_entity.type
_entity.pdbx_description
1 polymer ?
#
loop_
_entity_poly.entity_id
_entity_poly.type
_entity_poly.pdbx_seq_one_letter_code
_entity_poly.pdbx_strand_id
1 'polypeptide(L)'
;MDDTGWHWFDGTNPSDETDKDVLRETAEACARVFRSPDGQAVLQHLTALTLGRHLGPNASDATLRHLEGQRQLVGHLIAMIERGGGRTTPEPALHPTPKPRKRKTLWTRIF
;
A
#
# COMPACT_ATOMS: atom_id res chain seq x y z
N MET A 1 -32.44 15.15 20.56
CA MET A 1 -31.42 16.01 19.95
C MET A 1 -30.16 15.18 20.02
N ASP A 2 -29.70 14.70 18.88
CA ASP A 2 -28.58 13.75 18.84
C ASP A 2 -27.27 14.53 18.96
N ASP A 3 -26.49 14.23 20.00
CA ASP A 3 -25.18 14.85 20.32
C ASP A 3 -24.06 14.46 19.34
N THR A 4 -24.39 13.72 18.27
CA THR A 4 -23.44 13.10 17.35
C THR A 4 -22.61 14.11 16.55
N GLY A 5 -23.06 15.35 16.40
CA GLY A 5 -22.38 16.39 15.62
C GLY A 5 -21.04 16.87 16.19
N TRP A 6 -20.71 16.55 17.44
CA TRP A 6 -19.52 17.04 18.13
C TRP A 6 -18.36 16.03 18.25
N HIS A 7 -18.54 14.78 17.83
CA HIS A 7 -17.51 13.72 17.92
C HIS A 7 -16.22 14.02 17.15
N TRP A 8 -16.23 14.99 16.22
CA TRP A 8 -15.02 15.42 15.51
C TRP A 8 -14.04 16.18 16.42
N PHE A 9 -14.49 16.75 17.55
CA PHE A 9 -13.59 17.32 18.57
C PHE A 9 -12.95 16.25 19.45
N ASP A 10 -13.63 15.12 19.65
CA ASP A 10 -13.17 14.03 20.51
C ASP A 10 -12.14 13.11 19.81
N GLY A 11 -11.80 13.39 18.55
CA GLY A 11 -10.84 12.60 17.77
C GLY A 11 -11.26 11.15 17.54
N THR A 12 -12.55 10.84 17.74
CA THR A 12 -13.14 9.50 17.63
C THR A 12 -14.13 9.46 16.48
N ASN A 13 -13.72 9.93 15.31
CA ASN A 13 -14.50 9.66 14.12
C ASN A 13 -14.20 8.22 13.65
N PRO A 14 -15.19 7.31 13.56
CA PRO A 14 -14.96 5.96 13.03
C PRO A 14 -14.41 5.95 11.59
N SER A 15 -14.55 7.05 10.84
CA SER A 15 -13.83 7.20 9.57
C SER A 15 -12.31 7.23 9.75
N ASP A 16 -11.79 7.77 10.84
CA ASP A 16 -10.34 7.89 11.08
C ASP A 16 -9.68 6.52 11.31
N GLU A 17 -10.38 5.57 11.93
CA GLU A 17 -9.89 4.19 12.07
C GLU A 17 -9.88 3.46 10.73
N THR A 18 -10.96 3.62 9.95
CA THR A 18 -11.06 3.07 8.60
C THR A 18 -9.95 3.63 7.70
N ASP A 19 -9.69 4.94 7.79
CA ASP A 19 -8.64 5.61 7.05
C ASP A 19 -7.25 5.09 7.44
N LYS A 20 -7.00 4.83 8.73
CA LYS A 20 -5.75 4.22 9.19
C LYS A 20 -5.55 2.81 8.65
N ASP A 21 -6.59 1.99 8.60
CA ASP A 21 -6.51 0.63 8.05
C ASP A 21 -6.25 0.65 6.54
N VAL A 22 -6.94 1.52 5.80
CA VAL A 22 -6.70 1.73 4.36
C VAL A 22 -5.28 2.23 4.11
N LEU A 23 -4.79 3.16 4.93
CA LEU A 23 -3.41 3.66 4.84
C LEU A 23 -2.39 2.54 5.11
N ARG A 24 -2.65 1.67 6.09
CA ARG A 24 -1.80 0.53 6.40
C ARG A 24 -1.78 -0.49 5.26
N GLU A 25 -2.96 -0.88 4.75
CA GLU A 25 -3.07 -1.82 3.62
C GLU A 25 -2.35 -1.28 2.38
N THR A 26 -2.54 0.02 2.09
CA THR A 26 -1.87 0.70 0.97
C THR A 26 -0.35 0.71 1.16
N ALA A 27 0.14 1.01 2.36
CA ALA A 27 1.57 0.99 2.67
C ALA A 27 2.18 -0.42 2.47
N GLU A 28 1.49 -1.46 2.94
CA GLU A 28 1.90 -2.86 2.73
C GLU A 28 1.92 -3.23 1.23
N ALA A 29 0.93 -2.77 0.45
CA ALA A 29 0.91 -2.97 -0.99
C ALA A 29 2.07 -2.25 -1.70
N CYS A 30 2.35 -0.99 -1.36
CA CYS A 30 3.51 -0.25 -1.85
C CYS A 30 4.80 -1.01 -1.52
N ALA A 31 4.99 -1.46 -0.28
CA ALA A 31 6.18 -2.18 0.14
C ALA A 31 6.36 -3.51 -0.60
N ARG A 32 5.28 -4.22 -0.95
CA ARG A 32 5.36 -5.44 -1.79
C ARG A 32 5.78 -5.12 -3.22
N VAL A 33 5.15 -4.13 -3.85
CA VAL A 33 5.44 -3.74 -5.25
C VAL A 33 6.88 -3.27 -5.41
N PHE A 34 7.31 -2.34 -4.55
CA PHE A 34 8.62 -1.68 -4.66
C PHE A 34 9.79 -2.51 -4.12
N ARG A 35 9.54 -3.72 -3.59
CA ARG A 35 10.58 -4.71 -3.24
C ARG A 35 11.05 -5.51 -4.45
N SER A 36 10.24 -5.59 -5.50
CA SER A 36 10.63 -6.25 -6.75
C SER A 36 11.73 -5.47 -7.48
N PRO A 37 12.58 -6.12 -8.30
CA PRO A 37 13.59 -5.42 -9.10
C PRO A 37 13.00 -4.33 -10.01
N ASP A 38 11.86 -4.61 -10.66
CA ASP A 38 11.18 -3.66 -11.52
C ASP A 38 10.63 -2.47 -10.71
N GLY A 39 10.07 -2.75 -9.53
CA GLY A 39 9.63 -1.71 -8.60
C GLY A 39 10.78 -0.80 -8.17
N GLN A 40 11.93 -1.36 -7.83
CA GLN A 40 13.13 -0.59 -7.50
C GLN A 40 13.60 0.29 -8.67
N ALA A 41 13.59 -0.23 -9.89
CA ALA A 41 13.93 0.53 -11.09
C ALA A 41 12.98 1.71 -11.32
N VAL A 42 11.67 1.50 -11.15
CA VAL A 42 10.67 2.57 -11.23
C VAL A 42 10.90 3.62 -10.13
N LEU A 43 11.12 3.20 -8.88
CA LEU A 43 11.36 4.14 -7.79
C LEU A 43 12.63 4.97 -8.03
N GLN A 44 13.71 4.35 -8.47
CA GLN A 44 14.95 5.03 -8.82
C GLN A 44 14.72 6.07 -9.94
N HIS A 45 13.94 5.72 -10.96
CA HIS A 45 13.58 6.64 -12.03
C HIS A 45 12.78 7.84 -11.52
N LEU A 46 11.76 7.62 -10.69
CA LEU A 46 10.96 8.69 -10.08
C LEU A 46 11.80 9.61 -9.20
N THR A 47 12.70 9.04 -8.39
CA THR A 47 13.65 9.79 -7.56
C THR A 47 14.56 10.67 -8.41
N ALA A 48 15.09 10.15 -9.52
CA ALA A 48 15.94 10.92 -10.43
C ALA A 48 15.18 12.09 -11.10
N LEU A 49 13.92 11.86 -11.51
CA LEU A 49 13.09 12.89 -12.15
C LEU A 49 12.65 14.02 -11.23
N THR A 50 12.63 13.79 -9.91
CA THR A 50 12.01 14.70 -8.94
C THR A 50 13.01 15.21 -7.90
N LEU A 51 13.50 14.32 -7.03
CA LEU A 51 14.40 14.65 -5.93
C LEU A 51 15.80 15.01 -6.43
N GLY A 52 16.30 14.29 -7.44
CA GLY A 52 17.59 14.58 -8.08
C GLY A 52 17.55 15.73 -9.12
N ARG A 53 16.35 16.21 -9.46
CA ARG A 53 16.18 17.21 -10.51
C ARG A 53 16.42 18.63 -9.98
N HIS A 54 17.32 19.34 -10.65
CA HIS A 54 17.63 20.73 -10.39
C HIS A 54 17.01 21.63 -11.48
N LEU A 55 16.56 22.81 -11.07
CA LEU A 55 16.06 23.83 -11.99
C LEU A 55 17.05 25.00 -12.03
N GLY A 56 17.17 25.64 -13.20
CA GLY A 56 18.03 26.81 -13.36
C GLY A 56 17.49 28.04 -12.62
N PRO A 57 18.32 29.08 -12.44
CA PRO A 57 17.96 30.28 -11.66
C PRO A 57 16.77 31.07 -12.25
N ASN A 58 16.49 30.88 -13.53
CA ASN A 58 15.39 31.56 -14.24
C ASN A 58 14.10 30.71 -14.28
N ALA A 59 14.01 29.64 -13.48
CA ALA A 59 12.81 28.81 -13.45
C ALA A 59 11.61 29.60 -12.90
N SER A 60 10.46 29.45 -13.56
CA SER A 60 9.24 30.11 -13.10
C SER A 60 8.76 29.52 -11.78
N ASP A 61 8.09 30.34 -10.98
CA ASP A 61 7.42 29.88 -9.76
C ASP A 61 6.45 28.72 -10.00
N ALA A 62 5.73 28.74 -11.12
CA ALA A 62 4.79 27.66 -11.47
C ALA A 62 5.53 26.32 -11.64
N THR A 63 6.69 26.35 -12.31
CA THR A 63 7.56 25.18 -12.45
C THR A 63 8.10 24.71 -11.11
N LEU A 64 8.51 25.62 -10.24
CA LEU A 64 9.01 25.30 -8.90
C LEU A 64 7.93 24.62 -8.05
N ARG A 65 6.73 25.20 -7.98
CA ARG A 65 5.60 24.62 -7.23
C ARG A 65 5.17 23.27 -7.79
N HIS A 66 5.18 23.12 -9.11
CA HIS A 66 4.86 21.85 -9.74
C HIS A 66 5.89 20.77 -9.39
N LEU A 67 7.19 21.08 -9.48
CA LEU A 67 8.25 20.15 -9.09
C LEU A 67 8.18 19.80 -7.60
N GLU A 68 7.90 20.78 -6.75
CA GLU A 68 7.75 20.54 -5.31
C GLU A 68 6.56 19.61 -5.01
N GLY A 69 5.43 19.79 -5.69
CA GLY A 69 4.31 18.85 -5.59
C GLY A 69 4.69 17.41 -5.99
N GLN A 70 5.50 17.26 -7.04
CA GLN A 70 6.00 15.93 -7.43
C GLN A 70 6.96 15.34 -6.38
N ARG A 71 7.83 16.16 -5.77
CA ARG A 71 8.74 15.71 -4.70
C ARG A 71 7.99 15.25 -3.46
N GLN A 72 6.96 15.99 -3.06
CA GLN A 72 6.09 15.61 -1.94
C GLN A 72 5.43 14.25 -2.21
N LEU A 73 4.91 14.03 -3.43
CA LEU A 73 4.31 12.74 -3.80
C LEU A 73 5.32 11.59 -3.74
N VAL A 74 6.52 11.76 -4.31
CA VAL A 74 7.56 10.72 -4.29
C VAL A 74 8.06 10.46 -2.86
N GLY A 75 8.23 11.51 -2.04
CA GLY A 75 8.57 11.38 -0.63
C GLY A 75 7.51 10.62 0.16
N HIS A 76 6.23 10.88 -0.11
CA HIS A 76 5.12 10.14 0.50
C HIS A 76 5.13 8.65 0.14
N LEU A 77 5.40 8.31 -1.13
CA LEU A 77 5.57 6.92 -1.57
C LEU A 77 6.70 6.22 -0.81
N ILE A 78 7.87 6.87 -0.69
CA ILE A 78 9.02 6.33 0.07
C ILE A 78 8.61 6.05 1.52
N ALA A 79 7.96 7.01 2.17
CA ALA A 79 7.48 6.84 3.54
C ALA A 79 6.47 5.68 3.68
N MET A 80 5.58 5.47 2.71
CA MET A 80 4.66 4.33 2.70
C MET A 80 5.40 2.99 2.55
N ILE A 81 6.41 2.92 1.67
CA ILE A 81 7.24 1.72 1.47
C ILE A 81 7.96 1.34 2.77
N GLU A 82 8.56 2.31 3.45
CA GLU A 82 9.25 2.10 4.73
C GLU A 82 8.29 1.61 5.82
N ARG A 83 7.11 2.24 5.94
CA ARG A 83 6.07 1.85 6.89
C ARG A 83 5.54 0.43 6.62
N GLY A 84 5.29 0.09 5.37
CA GLY A 84 4.80 -1.24 4.96
C GLY A 84 5.88 -2.34 5.04
N GLY A 85 7.17 -1.97 5.07
CA GLY A 85 8.29 -2.91 5.15
C GLY A 85 8.53 -3.52 6.54
N GLY A 86 7.98 -2.90 7.60
CA GLY A 86 8.25 -3.28 8.99
C GLY A 86 7.61 -4.59 9.49
N ARG A 87 6.67 -5.20 8.74
CA ARG A 87 6.12 -6.53 9.06
C ARG A 87 6.66 -7.59 8.11
N THR A 88 7.79 -8.20 8.46
CA THR A 88 7.99 -9.63 8.13
C THR A 88 7.20 -10.44 9.14
N THR A 89 5.87 -10.48 9.02
CA THR A 89 5.11 -11.54 9.68
C THR A 89 5.45 -12.80 8.89
N PRO A 90 6.08 -13.85 9.45
CA PRO A 90 6.02 -15.15 8.81
C PRO A 90 4.54 -15.48 8.70
N GLU A 91 4.06 -15.68 7.48
CA GLU A 91 2.69 -16.11 7.18
C GLU A 91 2.33 -17.27 8.13
N PRO A 92 1.33 -17.13 9.04
CA PRO A 92 0.73 -18.32 9.59
C PRO A 92 -0.05 -18.94 8.43
N ALA A 93 0.48 -20.03 7.88
CA ALA A 93 -0.09 -20.77 6.76
C ALA A 93 -1.61 -20.90 6.89
N LEU A 94 -2.34 -20.05 6.14
CA LEU A 94 -3.79 -20.05 6.12
C LEU A 94 -4.28 -20.47 4.73
N HIS A 95 -3.76 -21.60 4.27
CA HIS A 95 -4.45 -22.43 3.30
C HIS A 95 -4.62 -23.83 3.89
N PRO A 96 -5.82 -24.23 4.35
CA PRO A 96 -6.10 -25.65 4.51
C PRO A 96 -6.06 -26.26 3.10
N THR A 97 -5.05 -27.06 2.82
CA THR A 97 -5.03 -27.90 1.62
C THR A 97 -6.32 -28.73 1.59
N PRO A 98 -7.09 -28.73 0.49
CA PRO A 98 -8.31 -29.52 0.43
C PRO A 98 -7.96 -31.01 0.55
N LYS A 99 -8.48 -31.64 1.62
CA LYS A 99 -8.32 -33.07 1.90
C LYS A 99 -8.89 -33.87 0.71
N PRO A 100 -8.16 -34.89 0.18
CA PRO A 100 -8.61 -35.60 -1.01
C PRO A 100 -9.95 -36.32 -0.73
N ARG A 101 -10.98 -36.01 -1.51
CA ARG A 101 -12.29 -36.69 -1.44
C ARG A 101 -12.12 -38.14 -1.88
N LYS A 102 -12.34 -39.08 -0.96
CA LYS A 102 -12.44 -40.51 -1.30
C LYS A 102 -13.60 -40.70 -2.29
N ARG A 103 -13.29 -41.04 -3.54
CA ARG A 103 -14.28 -41.49 -4.53
C ARG A 103 -14.83 -42.82 -4.05
N LYS A 104 -16.10 -42.86 -3.64
CA LYS A 104 -16.82 -44.12 -3.47
C LYS A 104 -17.13 -44.65 -4.88
N THR A 105 -16.43 -45.69 -5.28
CA THR A 105 -16.72 -46.46 -6.49
C THR A 105 -18.00 -47.26 -6.26
N LEU A 106 -19.13 -46.73 -6.75
CA LEU A 106 -20.40 -47.42 -6.89
C LEU A 106 -20.40 -48.19 -8.22
N TRP A 107 -19.65 -49.27 -8.31
CA TRP A 107 -19.71 -50.21 -9.44
C TRP A 107 -19.30 -51.60 -8.98
N THR A 108 -20.26 -52.45 -8.60
CA THR A 108 -20.41 -53.82 -9.13
C THR A 108 -21.74 -54.42 -8.66
N ARG A 109 -22.71 -54.53 -9.59
CA ARG A 109 -23.58 -55.72 -9.70
C ARG A 109 -22.85 -56.70 -10.64
N ILE A 110 -23.27 -57.97 -10.62
CA ILE A 110 -22.74 -59.14 -11.35
C ILE A 110 -21.63 -59.79 -10.52
N PHE A 111 -21.88 -60.86 -9.74
CA PHE A 111 -22.69 -62.05 -9.98
C PHE A 111 -23.78 -62.29 -8.93
#